data_AF-A0A4P9VFA6-F1
#
_entry.id   AF-A0A4P9VFA6-F1
#
_cell.length_a   1.000
_cell.length_b   1.000
_cell.length_c   1.000
_cell.angle_alpha   90.00
_cell.angle_beta   90.00
_cell.angle_gamma   90.00
#
_symmetry.space_group_name_H-M   'P 1'
#
loop_
_entity.id
_entity.type
_entity.pdbx_description
1 polymer ?
#
loop_
_entity_poly.entity_id
_entity_poly.type
_entity_poly.pdbx_seq_one_letter_code
_entity_poly.pdbx_strand_id
1 'polypeptide(L)'
;MKRFTWIAYLAGALAFSSQASEENTPLAQATAKGVAYLLTQQHADGSWGTTAKNKIKYTAANIEALKHLNITPLSFHRAVAWLANSVPQDNEDAARQYVSLASSGMTHSLSWDYLANSFYLSKEKEDESANVWGPIQGYKFTTIDTAQGMRALFAQGSMTWYAETANYLLLRRNTANVISSQGAGWGFSTIHYTEKSPSKVMPTAFALSALALSEDFNTNEGVIAAIEWLISKQQANGQFGDTVPGNDAETVFATLTLAQLQQHAELSSNAASAYQRAQNYIQEQLNANGHISHSPLLTAIALRALYSETPALLDSDQDGLPDIVENKLGLNPQLADSQKLVKGNGLNGDVPTLPIQHISVIQDHEVKHHLNHQHGEIQLISGVLPVGLKIAGDTIIGTTQTTGQYLISFQVIHQGKVIKVGSASIYVMDPNSDIDNDGLTASIEHLHGLDPFNQKDADLDHDGDGISTLNEILNGTNPRGEGTLDSDNDLLVDAEEEKLGTDPSNPDTDRDLVNDGEEVALGRNPRVNEPAVLIINSSLILPVM
;
A
#
# COMPACT_ATOMS: atom_id res chain seq x y z
N MET A 1 13.57 15.35 -7.62
CA MET A 1 12.86 16.50 -7.01
C MET A 1 12.85 17.70 -7.95
N LYS A 2 11.70 18.06 -8.52
CA LYS A 2 11.44 19.41 -9.05
C LYS A 2 10.07 19.86 -8.56
N ARG A 3 10.06 20.91 -7.74
CA ARG A 3 8.88 21.57 -7.18
C ARG A 3 8.21 22.41 -8.26
N PHE A 4 6.89 22.30 -8.40
CA PHE A 4 6.07 23.31 -9.08
C PHE A 4 5.04 23.85 -8.10
N THR A 5 5.25 25.09 -7.66
CA THR A 5 4.25 25.97 -7.06
C THR A 5 3.52 26.69 -8.19
N TRP A 6 2.19 26.61 -8.21
CA TRP A 6 1.35 27.62 -8.86
C TRP A 6 0.14 27.98 -7.99
N ILE A 7 -0.15 29.27 -8.04
CA ILE A 7 -1.06 30.07 -7.22
C ILE A 7 -2.51 29.71 -7.58
N ALA A 8 -3.32 29.34 -6.57
CA ALA A 8 -4.76 29.28 -6.68
C ALA A 8 -5.36 30.66 -6.47
N TYR A 9 -6.29 31.10 -7.33
CA TYR A 9 -7.57 31.77 -6.98
C TYR A 9 -8.36 32.01 -8.27
N LEU A 10 -9.67 31.67 -8.25
CA LEU A 10 -10.67 31.64 -9.36
C LEU A 10 -10.79 30.33 -10.18
N ALA A 11 -10.96 29.16 -9.54
CA ALA A 11 -11.19 27.87 -10.23
C ALA A 11 -12.56 27.20 -9.99
N GLY A 12 -13.52 27.85 -9.30
CA GLY A 12 -14.78 27.19 -8.90
C GLY A 12 -15.77 26.91 -10.04
N ALA A 13 -15.92 27.83 -10.99
CA ALA A 13 -16.93 27.71 -12.06
C ALA A 13 -16.40 26.99 -13.33
N LEU A 14 -15.09 27.06 -13.60
CA LEU A 14 -14.47 26.41 -14.75
C LEU A 14 -14.25 24.91 -14.52
N ALA A 15 -13.88 24.49 -13.31
CA ALA A 15 -13.68 23.08 -12.95
C ALA A 15 -14.97 22.25 -13.03
N PHE A 16 -16.10 22.81 -12.60
CA PHE A 16 -17.41 22.15 -12.71
C PHE A 16 -17.84 21.91 -14.16
N SER A 17 -17.53 22.85 -15.07
CA SER A 17 -17.86 22.72 -16.50
C SER A 17 -17.01 21.68 -17.23
N SER A 18 -15.74 21.51 -16.82
CA SER A 18 -14.85 20.50 -17.39
C SER A 18 -15.17 19.08 -16.89
N GLN A 19 -15.53 18.92 -15.61
CA GLN A 19 -15.89 17.60 -15.05
C GLN A 19 -17.20 17.06 -15.65
N ALA A 20 -18.23 17.90 -15.79
CA ALA A 20 -19.46 17.53 -16.51
C ALA A 20 -19.21 17.16 -17.99
N SER A 21 -18.15 17.67 -18.61
CA SER A 21 -17.76 17.30 -19.96
C SER A 21 -17.03 15.94 -20.03
N GLU A 22 -16.30 15.58 -18.98
CA GLU A 22 -15.54 14.32 -18.87
C GLU A 22 -16.49 13.11 -18.67
N GLU A 23 -17.55 13.30 -17.89
CA GLU A 23 -18.59 12.29 -17.63
C GLU A 23 -19.39 11.87 -18.87
N ASN A 24 -19.51 12.77 -19.85
CA ASN A 24 -20.25 12.51 -21.09
C ASN A 24 -19.41 11.80 -22.15
N THR A 25 -18.13 11.51 -21.88
CA THR A 25 -17.27 10.80 -22.84
C THR A 25 -17.71 9.35 -23.02
N PRO A 26 -17.56 8.76 -24.22
CA PRO A 26 -17.84 7.34 -24.45
C PRO A 26 -17.06 6.40 -23.52
N LEU A 27 -15.87 6.82 -23.10
CA LEU A 27 -15.00 6.10 -22.18
C LEU A 27 -15.58 6.11 -20.76
N ALA A 28 -15.94 7.28 -20.23
CA ALA A 28 -16.57 7.40 -18.91
C ALA A 28 -17.90 6.62 -18.83
N GLN A 29 -18.72 6.66 -19.89
CA GLN A 29 -19.97 5.89 -19.95
C GLN A 29 -19.74 4.37 -19.96
N ALA A 30 -18.70 3.89 -20.66
CA ALA A 30 -18.28 2.49 -20.64
C ALA A 30 -17.76 2.09 -19.26
N THR A 31 -16.95 2.94 -18.64
CA THR A 31 -16.44 2.78 -17.27
C THR A 31 -17.60 2.63 -16.28
N ALA A 32 -18.59 3.54 -16.34
CA ALA A 32 -19.73 3.50 -15.43
C ALA A 32 -20.53 2.19 -15.55
N LYS A 33 -20.75 1.69 -16.77
CA LYS A 33 -21.40 0.39 -16.99
C LYS A 33 -20.59 -0.77 -16.41
N GLY A 34 -19.27 -0.76 -16.62
CA GLY A 34 -18.36 -1.75 -16.07
C GLY A 34 -18.35 -1.78 -14.55
N VAL A 35 -18.23 -0.61 -13.91
CA VAL A 35 -18.27 -0.48 -12.45
C VAL A 35 -19.62 -0.92 -11.90
N ALA A 36 -20.73 -0.49 -12.50
CA ALA A 36 -22.07 -0.91 -12.09
C ALA A 36 -22.23 -2.44 -12.17
N TYR A 37 -21.76 -3.07 -13.25
CA TYR A 37 -21.71 -4.52 -13.33
C TYR A 37 -20.93 -5.12 -12.16
N LEU A 38 -19.69 -4.69 -11.90
CA LEU A 38 -18.87 -5.24 -10.80
C LEU A 38 -19.59 -5.13 -9.46
N LEU A 39 -20.13 -3.96 -9.11
CA LEU A 39 -20.80 -3.74 -7.82
C LEU A 39 -22.02 -4.67 -7.64
N THR A 40 -22.80 -4.91 -8.70
CA THR A 40 -23.93 -5.86 -8.64
C THR A 40 -23.49 -7.33 -8.49
N GLN A 41 -22.25 -7.65 -8.86
CA GLN A 41 -21.70 -9.01 -8.76
C GLN A 41 -21.10 -9.34 -7.38
N GLN A 42 -20.94 -8.36 -6.48
CA GLN A 42 -20.38 -8.62 -5.15
C GLN A 42 -21.25 -9.59 -4.35
N HIS A 43 -20.64 -10.54 -3.65
CA HIS A 43 -21.33 -11.45 -2.74
C HIS A 43 -21.69 -10.76 -1.41
N ALA A 44 -22.59 -11.37 -0.65
CA ALA A 44 -22.97 -10.88 0.66
C ALA A 44 -21.79 -10.87 1.67
N ASP A 45 -20.74 -11.68 1.47
CA ASP A 45 -19.52 -11.68 2.29
C ASP A 45 -18.51 -10.59 1.90
N GLY A 46 -18.78 -9.82 0.83
CA GLY A 46 -17.89 -8.78 0.31
C GLY A 46 -16.94 -9.27 -0.80
N SER A 47 -16.89 -10.58 -1.07
CA SER A 47 -16.01 -11.15 -2.10
C SER A 47 -16.61 -11.10 -3.51
N TRP A 48 -15.74 -11.26 -4.52
CA TRP A 48 -16.10 -11.69 -5.87
C TRP A 48 -15.51 -13.07 -6.14
N GLY A 49 -16.08 -13.79 -7.09
CA GLY A 49 -15.60 -15.10 -7.51
C GLY A 49 -16.71 -16.13 -7.60
N THR A 50 -16.40 -17.26 -8.18
CA THR A 50 -17.38 -18.35 -8.40
C THR A 50 -17.07 -19.59 -7.58
N THR A 51 -15.84 -19.73 -7.10
CA THR A 51 -15.37 -20.88 -6.34
C THR A 51 -14.47 -20.41 -5.20
N ALA A 52 -14.37 -21.17 -4.12
CA ALA A 52 -13.50 -20.82 -2.99
C ALA A 52 -12.04 -20.56 -3.42
N LYS A 53 -11.56 -21.26 -4.46
CA LYS A 53 -10.19 -21.15 -4.97
C LYS A 53 -9.91 -19.89 -5.78
N ASN A 54 -10.91 -19.21 -6.33
CA ASN A 54 -10.69 -18.03 -7.16
C ASN A 54 -11.16 -16.72 -6.51
N LYS A 55 -11.70 -16.77 -5.29
CA LYS A 55 -12.26 -15.58 -4.64
C LYS A 55 -11.19 -14.51 -4.36
N ILE A 56 -9.98 -14.89 -3.94
CA ILE A 56 -8.89 -13.95 -3.67
C ILE A 56 -8.51 -13.21 -4.95
N LYS A 57 -8.12 -13.95 -6.00
CA LYS A 57 -7.82 -13.38 -7.33
C LYS A 57 -8.90 -12.43 -7.87
N TYR A 58 -10.17 -12.80 -7.76
CA TYR A 58 -11.28 -11.98 -8.25
C TYR A 58 -11.47 -10.73 -7.39
N THR A 59 -11.48 -10.89 -6.07
CA THR A 59 -11.69 -9.78 -5.13
C THR A 59 -10.55 -8.76 -5.20
N ALA A 60 -9.30 -9.22 -5.23
CA ALA A 60 -8.12 -8.37 -5.40
C ALA A 60 -8.19 -7.55 -6.70
N ALA A 61 -8.52 -8.18 -7.83
CA ALA A 61 -8.65 -7.46 -9.10
C ALA A 61 -9.75 -6.38 -9.05
N ASN A 62 -10.88 -6.64 -8.37
CA ASN A 62 -11.97 -5.68 -8.20
C ASN A 62 -11.56 -4.50 -7.31
N ILE A 63 -10.87 -4.75 -6.21
CA ILE A 63 -10.31 -3.70 -5.34
C ILE A 63 -9.33 -2.83 -6.11
N GLU A 64 -8.36 -3.44 -6.81
CA GLU A 64 -7.38 -2.70 -7.62
C GLU A 64 -8.08 -1.84 -8.69
N ALA A 65 -9.18 -2.31 -9.28
CA ALA A 65 -9.93 -1.56 -10.30
C ALA A 65 -10.69 -0.37 -9.73
N LEU A 66 -11.43 -0.59 -8.64
CA LEU A 66 -12.17 0.47 -7.95
C LEU A 66 -11.20 1.54 -7.41
N LYS A 67 -10.08 1.12 -6.81
CA LYS A 67 -9.06 2.04 -6.31
C LYS A 67 -8.39 2.84 -7.43
N HIS A 68 -8.07 2.21 -8.56
CA HIS A 68 -7.49 2.90 -9.74
C HIS A 68 -8.41 3.99 -10.30
N LEU A 69 -9.72 3.82 -10.18
CA LEU A 69 -10.75 4.78 -10.60
C LEU A 69 -11.13 5.77 -9.49
N ASN A 70 -10.50 5.69 -8.32
CA ASN A 70 -10.85 6.45 -7.12
C ASN A 70 -12.32 6.27 -6.68
N ILE A 71 -12.85 5.05 -6.81
CA ILE A 71 -14.21 4.66 -6.42
C ILE A 71 -14.11 3.84 -5.13
N THR A 72 -14.54 4.39 -4.00
CA THR A 72 -14.43 3.75 -2.69
C THR A 72 -15.75 3.75 -1.91
N PRO A 73 -16.85 3.19 -2.46
CA PRO A 73 -18.11 3.08 -1.74
C PRO A 73 -18.01 2.02 -0.64
N LEU A 74 -19.06 1.85 0.17
CA LEU A 74 -19.09 0.80 1.21
C LEU A 74 -18.73 -0.60 0.67
N SER A 75 -19.17 -0.94 -0.54
CA SER A 75 -18.81 -2.21 -1.22
C SER A 75 -17.30 -2.39 -1.37
N PHE A 76 -16.54 -1.34 -1.68
CA PHE A 76 -15.08 -1.40 -1.77
C PHE A 76 -14.47 -1.79 -0.41
N HIS A 77 -14.88 -1.13 0.68
CA HIS A 77 -14.33 -1.42 2.01
C HIS A 77 -14.66 -2.85 2.48
N ARG A 78 -15.85 -3.36 2.19
CA ARG A 78 -16.21 -4.75 2.49
C ARG A 78 -15.34 -5.76 1.74
N ALA A 79 -14.94 -5.42 0.51
CA ALA A 79 -14.03 -6.22 -0.29
C ALA A 79 -12.65 -6.31 0.37
N VAL A 80 -12.09 -5.16 0.75
CA VAL A 80 -10.80 -5.06 1.42
C VAL A 80 -10.85 -5.84 2.74
N ALA A 81 -11.97 -5.74 3.48
CA ALA A 81 -12.16 -6.45 4.74
C ALA A 81 -12.15 -7.96 4.55
N TRP A 82 -12.91 -8.46 3.58
CA TRP A 82 -12.92 -9.87 3.24
C TRP A 82 -11.53 -10.35 2.78
N LEU A 83 -10.86 -9.56 1.93
CA LEU A 83 -9.55 -9.91 1.39
C LEU A 83 -8.48 -9.97 2.49
N ALA A 84 -8.45 -9.03 3.44
CA ALA A 84 -7.50 -9.01 4.55
C ALA A 84 -7.62 -10.24 5.46
N ASN A 85 -8.83 -10.77 5.62
CA ASN A 85 -9.11 -11.95 6.46
C ASN A 85 -9.05 -13.28 5.70
N SER A 86 -8.70 -13.25 4.41
CA SER A 86 -8.62 -14.46 3.58
C SER A 86 -7.22 -15.08 3.69
N VAL A 87 -7.15 -16.42 3.65
CA VAL A 87 -5.87 -17.15 3.64
C VAL A 87 -5.50 -17.47 2.19
N PRO A 88 -4.33 -17.02 1.69
CA PRO A 88 -3.92 -17.32 0.32
C PRO A 88 -3.66 -18.82 0.16
N GLN A 89 -4.08 -19.39 -0.96
CA GLN A 89 -3.91 -20.83 -1.23
C GLN A 89 -2.65 -21.13 -2.04
N ASP A 90 -2.16 -20.15 -2.78
CA ASP A 90 -1.08 -20.27 -3.73
C ASP A 90 -0.30 -18.94 -3.86
N ASN A 91 0.78 -18.95 -4.64
CA ASN A 91 1.66 -17.79 -4.77
C ASN A 91 1.02 -16.65 -5.56
N GLU A 92 0.14 -16.93 -6.52
CA GLU A 92 -0.60 -15.89 -7.25
C GLU A 92 -1.59 -15.19 -6.31
N ASP A 93 -2.33 -15.95 -5.52
CA ASP A 93 -3.25 -15.44 -4.51
C ASP A 93 -2.52 -14.56 -3.50
N ALA A 94 -1.40 -15.03 -2.95
CA ALA A 94 -0.64 -14.26 -1.97
C ALA A 94 -0.09 -12.95 -2.57
N ALA A 95 0.45 -12.98 -3.79
CA ALA A 95 0.97 -11.78 -4.46
C ALA A 95 -0.14 -10.76 -4.77
N ARG A 96 -1.28 -11.22 -5.29
CA ARG A 96 -2.42 -10.35 -5.59
C ARG A 96 -3.05 -9.78 -4.32
N GLN A 97 -3.19 -10.60 -3.28
CA GLN A 97 -3.67 -10.18 -1.99
C GLN A 97 -2.77 -9.07 -1.42
N TYR A 98 -1.45 -9.30 -1.38
CA TYR A 98 -0.49 -8.32 -0.90
C TYR A 98 -0.61 -6.98 -1.64
N VAL A 99 -0.50 -7.00 -2.98
CA VAL A 99 -0.53 -5.80 -3.81
C VAL A 99 -1.86 -5.04 -3.67
N SER A 100 -2.97 -5.76 -3.66
CA SER A 100 -4.30 -5.16 -3.55
C SER A 100 -4.52 -4.52 -2.17
N LEU A 101 -4.06 -5.15 -1.10
CA LEU A 101 -4.13 -4.60 0.26
C LEU A 101 -3.19 -3.39 0.40
N ALA A 102 -1.95 -3.50 -0.08
CA ALA A 102 -0.99 -2.39 -0.10
C ALA A 102 -1.53 -1.15 -0.82
N SER A 103 -2.15 -1.33 -1.99
CA SER A 103 -2.79 -0.24 -2.74
C SER A 103 -3.99 0.40 -2.01
N SER A 104 -4.54 -0.30 -1.02
CA SER A 104 -5.62 0.18 -0.15
C SER A 104 -5.11 0.78 1.16
N GLY A 105 -3.79 0.96 1.32
CA GLY A 105 -3.14 1.50 2.51
C GLY A 105 -2.86 0.46 3.60
N MET A 106 -2.71 -0.82 3.23
CA MET A 106 -2.45 -1.93 4.15
C MET A 106 -1.10 -2.59 3.84
N THR A 107 -0.07 -2.29 4.64
CA THR A 107 1.32 -2.67 4.33
C THR A 107 1.77 -3.98 4.97
N HIS A 108 1.09 -4.47 6.02
CA HIS A 108 1.43 -5.72 6.71
C HIS A 108 0.35 -6.78 6.56
N SER A 109 0.62 -7.81 5.76
CA SER A 109 -0.31 -8.93 5.61
C SER A 109 0.41 -10.27 5.64
N LEU A 110 -0.25 -11.28 6.21
CA LEU A 110 0.18 -12.70 6.21
C LEU A 110 0.54 -13.23 4.80
N SER A 111 0.05 -12.56 3.76
CA SER A 111 0.35 -12.87 2.37
C SER A 111 1.81 -12.58 1.99
N TRP A 112 2.45 -11.59 2.61
CA TRP A 112 3.88 -11.35 2.41
C TRP A 112 4.71 -12.48 3.00
N ASP A 113 4.44 -12.89 4.24
CA ASP A 113 5.16 -13.99 4.89
C ASP A 113 5.02 -15.29 4.09
N TYR A 114 3.82 -15.54 3.54
CA TYR A 114 3.59 -16.67 2.64
C TYR A 114 4.49 -16.61 1.39
N LEU A 115 4.58 -15.44 0.75
CA LEU A 115 5.42 -15.23 -0.43
C LEU A 115 6.90 -15.37 -0.07
N ALA A 116 7.38 -14.63 0.92
CA ALA A 116 8.77 -14.66 1.38
C ALA A 116 9.20 -16.10 1.72
N ASN A 117 8.37 -16.83 2.48
CA ASN A 117 8.59 -18.24 2.76
C ASN A 117 8.60 -19.11 1.49
N SER A 118 7.77 -18.80 0.49
CA SER A 118 7.81 -19.49 -0.80
C SER A 118 9.16 -19.36 -1.51
N PHE A 119 9.91 -18.27 -1.35
CA PHE A 119 11.25 -18.14 -1.97
C PHE A 119 12.20 -19.13 -1.32
N TYR A 120 12.25 -19.13 0.01
CA TYR A 120 13.11 -20.02 0.78
C TYR A 120 12.80 -21.49 0.51
N LEU A 121 11.51 -21.81 0.34
CA LEU A 121 11.06 -23.17 0.08
C LEU A 121 11.13 -23.59 -1.39
N SER A 122 11.28 -22.66 -2.34
CA SER A 122 11.37 -22.98 -3.78
C SER A 122 12.53 -23.95 -4.01
N LYS A 123 12.19 -25.23 -4.22
CA LYS A 123 13.16 -26.32 -4.25
C LYS A 123 13.98 -26.24 -5.54
N GLU A 124 15.29 -26.28 -5.39
CA GLU A 124 16.29 -26.37 -6.47
C GLU A 124 16.31 -25.13 -7.37
N LYS A 125 16.92 -24.07 -6.85
CA LYS A 125 17.45 -22.96 -7.64
C LYS A 125 18.46 -23.52 -8.67
N GLU A 126 18.30 -23.23 -9.97
CA GLU A 126 19.37 -23.41 -10.97
C GLU A 126 20.49 -22.36 -10.76
N ASP A 127 20.10 -21.21 -10.21
CA ASP A 127 20.94 -20.08 -9.84
C ASP A 127 20.50 -19.61 -8.45
N GLU A 128 21.37 -19.79 -7.45
CA GLU A 128 21.05 -19.51 -6.05
C GLU A 128 20.69 -18.03 -5.77
N SER A 129 20.95 -17.14 -6.73
CA SER A 129 20.87 -15.69 -6.56
C SER A 129 19.52 -15.03 -6.89
N ALA A 130 18.58 -15.72 -7.55
CA ALA A 130 17.32 -15.09 -7.99
C ALA A 130 16.10 -15.51 -7.15
N ASN A 131 15.25 -14.53 -6.80
CA ASN A 131 13.96 -14.75 -6.14
C ASN A 131 12.90 -15.04 -7.20
N VAL A 132 12.36 -16.26 -7.24
CA VAL A 132 11.41 -16.69 -8.28
C VAL A 132 10.27 -17.50 -7.71
N TRP A 133 9.13 -17.52 -8.41
CA TRP A 133 7.91 -18.17 -7.97
C TRP A 133 7.38 -19.16 -8.99
N GLY A 134 6.96 -20.32 -8.50
CA GLY A 134 6.02 -21.20 -9.17
C GLY A 134 4.59 -21.03 -8.68
N PRO A 135 3.66 -21.91 -9.07
CA PRO A 135 2.25 -21.77 -8.71
C PRO A 135 2.02 -21.86 -7.20
N ILE A 136 2.75 -22.73 -6.49
CA ILE A 136 2.63 -22.94 -5.05
C ILE A 136 4.01 -23.01 -4.38
N GLN A 137 4.05 -22.97 -3.05
CA GLN A 137 5.29 -23.14 -2.27
C GLN A 137 6.05 -24.40 -2.68
N GLY A 138 7.36 -24.24 -2.87
CA GLY A 138 8.24 -25.34 -3.28
C GLY A 138 8.16 -25.73 -4.75
N TYR A 139 7.29 -25.11 -5.56
CA TYR A 139 7.27 -25.28 -7.01
C TYR A 139 8.15 -24.26 -7.73
N LYS A 140 8.62 -24.67 -8.91
CA LYS A 140 9.62 -23.97 -9.72
C LYS A 140 9.00 -22.83 -10.54
N PHE A 141 9.86 -21.92 -10.99
CA PHE A 141 9.54 -20.72 -11.79
C PHE A 141 8.41 -20.92 -12.83
N THR A 142 7.42 -20.04 -12.79
CA THR A 142 6.61 -19.68 -13.96
C THR A 142 6.72 -18.18 -14.20
N THR A 143 6.51 -17.76 -15.44
CA THR A 143 6.55 -16.33 -15.79
C THR A 143 5.45 -15.53 -15.10
N ILE A 144 4.24 -16.09 -15.00
CA ILE A 144 3.09 -15.36 -14.44
C ILE A 144 3.23 -15.21 -12.93
N ASP A 145 3.56 -16.29 -12.21
CA ASP A 145 3.70 -16.25 -10.76
C ASP A 145 4.88 -15.37 -10.36
N THR A 146 6.00 -15.45 -11.07
CA THR A 146 7.16 -14.60 -10.82
C THR A 146 6.86 -13.14 -11.12
N ALA A 147 6.16 -12.83 -12.22
CA ALA A 147 5.73 -11.47 -12.51
C ALA A 147 4.80 -10.91 -11.42
N GLN A 148 3.88 -11.70 -10.87
CA GLN A 148 3.03 -11.27 -9.75
C GLN A 148 3.85 -11.08 -8.47
N GLY A 149 4.80 -11.99 -8.18
CA GLY A 149 5.77 -11.84 -7.11
C GLY A 149 6.57 -10.54 -7.19
N MET A 150 7.06 -10.17 -8.37
CA MET A 150 7.73 -8.89 -8.61
C MET A 150 6.84 -7.68 -8.30
N ARG A 151 5.54 -7.73 -8.65
CA ARG A 151 4.59 -6.67 -8.27
C ARG A 151 4.50 -6.52 -6.75
N ALA A 152 4.52 -7.64 -6.02
CA ALA A 152 4.53 -7.62 -4.56
C ALA A 152 5.86 -7.08 -3.98
N LEU A 153 7.00 -7.47 -4.53
CA LEU A 153 8.32 -6.91 -4.15
C LEU A 153 8.35 -5.39 -4.32
N PHE A 154 7.85 -4.90 -5.46
CA PHE A 154 7.79 -3.46 -5.73
C PHE A 154 6.86 -2.75 -4.75
N ALA A 155 5.67 -3.30 -4.49
CA ALA A 155 4.73 -2.75 -3.52
C ALA A 155 5.28 -2.73 -2.08
N GLN A 156 6.15 -3.67 -1.74
CA GLN A 156 6.80 -3.78 -0.44
C GLN A 156 8.07 -2.92 -0.33
N GLY A 157 8.57 -2.37 -1.44
CA GLY A 157 9.80 -1.55 -1.46
C GLY A 157 11.10 -2.35 -1.51
N SER A 158 11.09 -3.67 -1.68
CA SER A 158 12.29 -4.51 -1.82
C SER A 158 12.96 -4.36 -3.19
N MET A 159 13.58 -3.20 -3.44
CA MET A 159 14.15 -2.87 -4.75
C MET A 159 15.34 -3.77 -5.16
N THR A 160 16.13 -4.26 -4.20
CA THR A 160 17.23 -5.21 -4.47
C THR A 160 16.69 -6.54 -5.01
N TRP A 161 15.74 -7.15 -4.29
CA TRP A 161 15.13 -8.41 -4.73
C TRP A 161 14.33 -8.24 -6.02
N TYR A 162 13.71 -7.07 -6.20
CA TYR A 162 13.01 -6.74 -7.45
C TYR A 162 14.00 -6.75 -8.63
N ALA A 163 15.16 -6.09 -8.50
CA ALA A 163 16.17 -6.04 -9.54
C ALA A 163 16.76 -7.41 -9.87
N GLU A 164 17.06 -8.24 -8.87
CA GLU A 164 17.52 -9.63 -9.04
C GLU A 164 16.49 -10.46 -9.83
N THR A 165 15.22 -10.36 -9.43
CA THR A 165 14.12 -11.07 -10.10
C THR A 165 13.92 -10.58 -11.53
N ALA A 166 13.98 -9.28 -11.76
CA ALA A 166 13.85 -8.66 -13.08
C ALA A 166 14.94 -9.16 -14.04
N ASN A 167 16.19 -9.21 -13.57
CA ASN A 167 17.31 -9.74 -14.35
C ASN A 167 17.10 -11.22 -14.70
N TYR A 168 16.66 -12.04 -13.74
CA TYR A 168 16.33 -13.44 -14.02
C TYR A 168 15.20 -13.55 -15.05
N LEU A 169 14.13 -12.77 -14.91
CA LEU A 169 13.01 -12.78 -15.84
C LEU A 169 13.46 -12.41 -17.26
N LEU A 170 14.33 -11.42 -17.41
CA LEU A 170 14.92 -11.03 -18.71
C LEU A 170 15.76 -12.15 -19.33
N LEU A 171 16.54 -12.90 -18.53
CA LEU A 171 17.28 -14.07 -19.01
C LEU A 171 16.35 -15.17 -19.57
N ARG A 172 15.14 -15.30 -19.02
CA ARG A 172 14.15 -16.29 -19.46
C ARG A 172 13.36 -15.87 -20.72
N ARG A 173 13.48 -14.63 -21.19
CA ARG A 173 12.83 -14.16 -22.43
C ARG A 173 13.33 -14.93 -23.66
N ASN A 174 12.46 -15.21 -24.61
CA ASN A 174 12.85 -15.77 -25.90
C ASN A 174 13.62 -14.75 -26.75
N THR A 175 14.67 -15.20 -27.44
CA THR A 175 15.34 -14.43 -28.50
C THR A 175 14.89 -14.97 -29.85
N ALA A 176 14.79 -14.11 -30.86
CA ALA A 176 14.20 -14.44 -32.17
C ALA A 176 14.93 -15.56 -32.96
N ASN A 177 16.14 -15.97 -32.53
CA ASN A 177 17.05 -16.84 -33.29
C ASN A 177 17.14 -18.30 -32.81
N VAL A 178 16.26 -18.75 -31.90
CA VAL A 178 16.27 -20.15 -31.42
C VAL A 178 15.01 -20.86 -31.94
N ILE A 179 15.15 -21.99 -32.61
CA ILE A 179 14.05 -22.67 -33.34
C ILE A 179 12.90 -23.09 -32.39
N SER A 180 13.18 -23.30 -31.09
CA SER A 180 12.18 -23.56 -30.04
C SER A 180 11.48 -22.32 -29.48
N SER A 181 11.94 -21.10 -29.82
CA SER A 181 11.56 -19.86 -29.13
C SER A 181 10.38 -19.09 -29.73
N GLN A 182 10.01 -19.34 -31.00
CA GLN A 182 8.94 -18.67 -31.76
C GLN A 182 8.47 -17.31 -31.19
N GLY A 183 9.37 -16.32 -31.11
CA GLY A 183 9.03 -14.98 -30.65
C GLY A 183 10.14 -14.26 -29.89
N ALA A 184 9.79 -13.07 -29.39
CA ALA A 184 10.67 -12.22 -28.60
C ALA A 184 10.09 -11.91 -27.20
N GLY A 185 9.02 -12.61 -26.79
CA GLY A 185 8.36 -12.48 -25.49
C GLY A 185 8.65 -13.67 -24.56
N TRP A 186 7.72 -13.99 -23.65
CA TRP A 186 7.84 -15.09 -22.69
C TRP A 186 6.78 -16.17 -22.91
N GLY A 187 7.09 -17.41 -22.56
CA GLY A 187 6.13 -18.51 -22.43
C GLY A 187 5.65 -18.69 -20.98
N PHE A 188 4.73 -19.63 -20.71
CA PHE A 188 4.16 -19.81 -19.36
C PHE A 188 5.18 -20.36 -18.34
N SER A 189 5.82 -21.48 -18.68
CA SER A 189 6.72 -22.23 -17.79
C SER A 189 7.46 -23.26 -18.61
N THR A 190 8.64 -23.72 -18.20
CA THR A 190 9.33 -24.81 -18.89
C THR A 190 9.26 -26.11 -18.09
N ILE A 191 9.03 -27.24 -18.79
CA ILE A 191 9.07 -28.58 -18.17
C ILE A 191 10.52 -29.07 -17.98
N HIS A 192 11.45 -28.55 -18.79
CA HIS A 192 12.88 -28.82 -18.71
C HIS A 192 13.64 -27.51 -18.47
N TYR A 193 14.59 -27.57 -17.54
CA TYR A 193 15.19 -26.41 -16.88
C TYR A 193 16.04 -25.52 -17.82
N THR A 194 16.65 -26.15 -18.83
CA THR A 194 17.47 -25.50 -19.87
C THR A 194 16.67 -24.99 -21.07
N GLU A 195 15.39 -25.30 -21.16
CA GLU A 195 14.55 -24.94 -22.31
C GLU A 195 13.73 -23.69 -22.02
N LYS A 196 13.33 -22.98 -23.08
CA LYS A 196 12.36 -21.88 -23.02
C LYS A 196 11.10 -22.30 -23.75
N SER A 197 9.93 -22.04 -23.15
CA SER A 197 8.67 -22.30 -23.82
C SER A 197 8.36 -21.22 -24.84
N PRO A 198 7.61 -21.54 -25.92
CA PRO A 198 7.28 -20.56 -26.95
C PRO A 198 6.61 -19.32 -26.37
N SER A 199 6.90 -18.15 -26.95
CA SER A 199 6.29 -16.90 -26.50
C SER A 199 4.77 -16.94 -26.67
N LYS A 200 4.06 -16.45 -25.65
CA LYS A 200 2.59 -16.36 -25.57
C LYS A 200 2.18 -14.97 -25.09
N VAL A 201 1.01 -14.50 -25.51
CA VAL A 201 0.55 -13.13 -25.23
C VAL A 201 0.45 -12.88 -23.72
N MET A 202 -0.23 -13.77 -23.00
CA MET A 202 -0.45 -13.65 -21.55
C MET A 202 0.84 -13.55 -20.72
N PRO A 203 1.74 -14.55 -20.72
CA PRO A 203 2.98 -14.46 -19.95
C PRO A 203 3.87 -13.28 -20.38
N THR A 204 3.83 -12.88 -21.66
CA THR A 204 4.54 -11.68 -22.11
C THR A 204 3.97 -10.40 -21.51
N ALA A 205 2.64 -10.24 -21.49
CA ALA A 205 1.98 -9.10 -20.88
C ALA A 205 2.31 -9.01 -19.37
N PHE A 206 2.24 -10.13 -18.65
CA PHE A 206 2.60 -10.17 -17.23
C PHE A 206 4.06 -9.80 -16.98
N ALA A 207 4.99 -10.37 -17.75
CA ALA A 207 6.41 -10.07 -17.60
C ALA A 207 6.71 -8.59 -17.87
N LEU A 208 6.14 -8.02 -18.93
CA LEU A 208 6.30 -6.60 -19.27
C LEU A 208 5.69 -5.70 -18.19
N SER A 209 4.48 -5.99 -17.71
CA SER A 209 3.86 -5.24 -16.63
C SER A 209 4.67 -5.27 -15.33
N ALA A 210 5.31 -6.40 -15.03
CA ALA A 210 6.19 -6.51 -13.87
C ALA A 210 7.46 -5.68 -14.05
N LEU A 211 8.13 -5.79 -15.20
CA LEU A 211 9.39 -5.09 -15.49
C LEU A 211 9.21 -3.57 -15.56
N ALA A 212 8.08 -3.11 -16.12
CA ALA A 212 7.74 -1.70 -16.26
C ALA A 212 7.31 -1.01 -14.95
N LEU A 213 7.48 -1.65 -13.80
CA LEU A 213 7.30 -0.96 -12.51
C LEU A 213 8.52 -0.11 -12.13
N SER A 214 9.72 -0.49 -12.60
CA SER A 214 10.94 0.31 -12.41
C SER A 214 11.41 0.89 -13.74
N GLU A 215 11.77 2.18 -13.73
CA GLU A 215 12.28 2.88 -14.90
C GLU A 215 13.61 2.31 -15.43
N ASP A 216 14.38 1.64 -14.57
CA ASP A 216 15.68 1.04 -14.91
C ASP A 216 15.59 0.04 -16.08
N PHE A 217 14.42 -0.57 -16.29
CA PHE A 217 14.22 -1.60 -17.31
C PHE A 217 13.51 -1.10 -18.57
N ASN A 218 13.04 0.15 -18.60
CA ASN A 218 12.26 0.68 -19.72
C ASN A 218 13.04 0.79 -21.02
N THR A 219 14.36 1.00 -20.94
CA THR A 219 15.26 1.14 -22.09
C THR A 219 15.95 -0.15 -22.47
N ASN A 220 15.69 -1.24 -21.74
CA ASN A 220 16.34 -2.51 -21.99
C ASN A 220 15.93 -3.05 -23.39
N GLU A 221 16.91 -3.38 -24.23
CA GLU A 221 16.65 -3.87 -25.60
C GLU A 221 15.75 -5.12 -25.62
N GLY A 222 15.86 -5.98 -24.60
CA GLY A 222 15.01 -7.16 -24.46
C GLY A 222 13.55 -6.81 -24.14
N VAL A 223 13.33 -5.78 -23.33
CA VAL A 223 11.99 -5.25 -23.02
C VAL A 223 11.37 -4.63 -24.27
N ILE A 224 12.12 -3.78 -24.98
CA ILE A 224 11.66 -3.14 -26.23
C ILE A 224 11.26 -4.20 -27.26
N ALA A 225 12.11 -5.21 -27.49
CA ALA A 225 11.81 -6.29 -28.43
C ALA A 225 10.57 -7.10 -28.04
N ALA A 226 10.31 -7.29 -26.74
CA ALA A 226 9.11 -7.98 -26.28
C ALA A 226 7.85 -7.12 -26.43
N ILE A 227 7.95 -5.80 -26.24
CA ILE A 227 6.86 -4.86 -26.51
C ILE A 227 6.48 -4.90 -27.99
N GLU A 228 7.46 -4.81 -28.89
CA GLU A 228 7.24 -4.90 -30.34
C GLU A 228 6.60 -6.24 -30.73
N TRP A 229 7.06 -7.34 -30.14
CA TRP A 229 6.47 -8.65 -30.35
C TRP A 229 5.02 -8.71 -29.85
N LEU A 230 4.71 -8.17 -28.66
CA LEU A 230 3.34 -8.11 -28.14
C LEU A 230 2.45 -7.32 -29.09
N ILE A 231 2.90 -6.14 -29.54
CA ILE A 231 2.17 -5.29 -30.50
C ILE A 231 1.90 -6.06 -31.80
N SER A 232 2.85 -6.87 -32.27
CA SER A 232 2.66 -7.70 -33.48
C SER A 232 1.55 -8.75 -33.37
N LYS A 233 1.11 -9.07 -32.14
CA LYS A 233 -0.03 -9.97 -31.87
C LYS A 233 -1.38 -9.27 -31.89
N GLN A 234 -1.41 -7.96 -32.06
CA GLN A 234 -2.65 -7.22 -32.19
C GLN A 234 -3.26 -7.39 -33.58
N GLN A 235 -4.56 -7.62 -33.61
CA GLN A 235 -5.36 -7.77 -34.81
C GLN A 235 -5.99 -6.43 -35.21
N ALA A 236 -6.51 -6.36 -36.44
CA ALA A 236 -7.07 -5.13 -36.99
C ALA A 236 -8.25 -4.56 -36.18
N ASN A 237 -9.00 -5.42 -35.48
CA ASN A 237 -10.11 -5.05 -34.60
C ASN A 237 -9.67 -4.64 -33.19
N GLY A 238 -8.36 -4.54 -32.93
CA GLY A 238 -7.81 -4.15 -31.63
C GLY A 238 -7.58 -5.30 -30.65
N GLN A 239 -8.12 -6.51 -30.92
CA GLN A 239 -7.90 -7.68 -30.07
C GLN A 239 -6.45 -8.16 -30.14
N PHE A 240 -5.96 -8.72 -29.04
CA PHE A 240 -4.73 -9.49 -29.02
C PHE A 240 -5.04 -10.98 -28.98
N GLY A 241 -4.17 -11.77 -29.61
CA GLY A 241 -4.09 -13.17 -29.24
C GLY A 241 -3.06 -14.01 -29.96
N ASP A 242 -2.80 -15.18 -29.39
CA ASP A 242 -1.93 -16.20 -29.99
C ASP A 242 -2.56 -16.92 -31.17
N THR A 243 -3.89 -16.77 -31.35
CA THR A 243 -4.69 -17.32 -32.44
C THR A 243 -5.57 -16.24 -33.07
N VAL A 244 -6.13 -16.51 -34.25
CA VAL A 244 -7.09 -15.64 -34.93
C VAL A 244 -8.45 -16.36 -35.01
N PRO A 245 -9.55 -15.77 -34.48
CA PRO A 245 -9.61 -14.48 -33.78
C PRO A 245 -8.91 -14.53 -32.41
N GLY A 246 -8.52 -13.34 -31.92
CA GLY A 246 -7.97 -13.18 -30.56
C GLY A 246 -9.02 -13.43 -29.49
N ASN A 247 -8.63 -13.36 -28.21
CA ASN A 247 -9.57 -13.51 -27.09
C ASN A 247 -9.49 -12.37 -26.09
N ASP A 248 -10.57 -12.24 -25.32
CA ASP A 248 -10.79 -11.13 -24.40
C ASP A 248 -9.76 -11.10 -23.27
N ALA A 249 -9.34 -12.26 -22.75
CA ALA A 249 -8.35 -12.32 -21.69
C ALA A 249 -7.00 -11.76 -22.16
N GLU A 250 -6.47 -12.30 -23.27
CA GLU A 250 -5.23 -11.82 -23.87
C GLU A 250 -5.29 -10.33 -24.22
N THR A 251 -6.42 -9.86 -24.75
CA THR A 251 -6.64 -8.46 -25.07
C THR A 251 -6.60 -7.58 -23.83
N VAL A 252 -7.32 -7.94 -22.76
CA VAL A 252 -7.40 -7.16 -21.53
C VAL A 252 -6.03 -7.05 -20.83
N PHE A 253 -5.30 -8.15 -20.71
CA PHE A 253 -3.98 -8.13 -20.08
C PHE A 253 -2.95 -7.38 -20.92
N ALA A 254 -2.93 -7.56 -22.25
CA ALA A 254 -2.07 -6.77 -23.13
C ALA A 254 -2.38 -5.27 -23.07
N THR A 255 -3.67 -4.91 -22.98
CA THR A 255 -4.09 -3.51 -22.86
C THR A 255 -3.64 -2.91 -21.53
N LEU A 256 -3.77 -3.63 -20.42
CA LEU A 256 -3.28 -3.18 -19.11
C LEU A 256 -1.78 -2.90 -19.15
N THR A 257 -1.00 -3.80 -19.77
CA THR A 257 0.44 -3.59 -19.97
C THR A 257 0.71 -2.35 -20.80
N LEU A 258 0.05 -2.19 -21.95
CA LEU A 258 0.26 -1.03 -22.81
C LEU A 258 -0.18 0.29 -22.15
N ALA A 259 -1.20 0.27 -21.29
CA ALA A 259 -1.64 1.42 -20.49
C ALA A 259 -0.55 1.85 -19.49
N GLN A 260 0.03 0.89 -18.75
CA GLN A 260 1.14 1.15 -17.82
C GLN A 260 2.35 1.74 -18.56
N LEU A 261 2.67 1.20 -19.74
CA LEU A 261 3.78 1.69 -20.57
C LEU A 261 3.56 3.14 -21.08
N GLN A 262 2.33 3.67 -21.10
CA GLN A 262 2.10 5.07 -21.49
C GLN A 262 2.77 6.07 -20.55
N GLN A 263 3.05 5.67 -19.30
CA GLN A 263 3.70 6.52 -18.30
C GLN A 263 5.19 6.72 -18.57
N HIS A 264 5.77 6.01 -19.54
CA HIS A 264 7.21 6.06 -19.83
C HIS A 264 7.46 6.66 -21.21
N ALA A 265 8.00 7.88 -21.23
CA ALA A 265 8.18 8.70 -22.43
C ALA A 265 9.06 8.09 -23.53
N GLU A 266 9.89 7.10 -23.19
CA GLU A 266 10.86 6.48 -24.11
C GLU A 266 10.29 5.26 -24.87
N LEU A 267 9.05 4.86 -24.59
CA LEU A 267 8.43 3.70 -25.22
C LEU A 267 7.73 4.06 -26.54
N SER A 268 7.87 3.19 -27.55
CA SER A 268 7.58 3.49 -28.97
C SER A 268 6.18 4.09 -29.23
N SER A 269 6.07 4.99 -30.21
CA SER A 269 4.78 5.52 -30.73
C SER A 269 3.81 4.42 -31.19
N ASN A 270 4.34 3.26 -31.58
CA ASN A 270 3.56 2.08 -31.92
C ASN A 270 2.79 1.52 -30.72
N ALA A 271 3.34 1.60 -29.51
CA ALA A 271 2.68 1.15 -28.28
C ALA A 271 1.45 2.01 -27.96
N ALA A 272 1.54 3.34 -28.09
CA ALA A 272 0.41 4.25 -27.92
C ALA A 272 -0.71 3.98 -28.93
N SER A 273 -0.34 3.77 -30.20
CA SER A 273 -1.32 3.44 -31.25
C SER A 273 -1.99 2.08 -31.03
N ALA A 274 -1.23 1.09 -30.55
CA ALA A 274 -1.75 -0.23 -30.21
C ALA A 274 -2.67 -0.16 -28.98
N TYR A 275 -2.27 0.60 -27.96
CA TYR A 275 -3.08 0.86 -26.77
C TYR A 275 -4.44 1.45 -27.16
N GLN A 276 -4.47 2.50 -27.97
CA GLN A 276 -5.72 3.16 -28.37
C GLN A 276 -6.68 2.19 -29.07
N ARG A 277 -6.19 1.33 -29.97
CA ARG A 277 -7.04 0.34 -30.66
C ARG A 277 -7.63 -0.68 -29.70
N ALA A 278 -6.84 -1.12 -28.71
CA ALA A 278 -7.28 -2.09 -27.72
C ALA A 278 -8.25 -1.47 -26.69
N GLN A 279 -7.98 -0.24 -26.27
CA GLN A 279 -8.86 0.57 -25.44
C GLN A 279 -10.23 0.75 -26.11
N ASN A 280 -10.26 1.09 -27.40
CA ASN A 280 -11.50 1.20 -28.17
C ASN A 280 -12.28 -0.12 -28.18
N TYR A 281 -11.60 -1.25 -28.40
CA TYR A 281 -12.23 -2.56 -28.34
C TYR A 281 -12.86 -2.84 -26.97
N ILE A 282 -12.14 -2.60 -25.87
CA ILE A 282 -12.65 -2.80 -24.50
C ILE A 282 -13.84 -1.86 -24.24
N GLN A 283 -13.73 -0.59 -24.63
CA GLN A 283 -14.79 0.40 -24.49
C GLN A 283 -16.07 -0.05 -25.21
N GLU A 284 -15.95 -0.59 -26.43
CA GLU A 284 -17.08 -1.13 -27.18
C GLU A 284 -17.75 -2.31 -26.47
N GLN A 285 -16.95 -3.25 -25.93
CA GLN A 285 -17.48 -4.40 -25.19
C GLN A 285 -18.23 -3.98 -23.92
N LEU A 286 -17.67 -3.05 -23.13
CA LEU A 286 -18.32 -2.51 -21.94
C LEU A 286 -19.57 -1.69 -22.29
N ASN A 287 -19.56 -0.96 -23.40
CA ASN A 287 -20.75 -0.24 -23.85
C ASN A 287 -21.88 -1.18 -24.28
N ALA A 288 -21.56 -2.29 -24.94
CA ALA A 288 -22.54 -3.27 -25.36
C ALA A 288 -23.12 -4.07 -24.18
N ASN A 289 -22.26 -4.56 -23.29
CA ASN A 289 -22.63 -5.60 -22.33
C ASN A 289 -22.49 -5.18 -20.86
N GLY A 290 -21.79 -4.09 -20.58
CA GLY A 290 -21.38 -3.70 -19.22
C GLY A 290 -20.29 -4.60 -18.62
N HIS A 291 -19.82 -5.61 -19.33
CA HIS A 291 -18.81 -6.54 -18.85
C HIS A 291 -17.97 -7.11 -19.99
N ILE A 292 -16.82 -7.68 -19.63
CA ILE A 292 -16.00 -8.49 -20.52
C ILE A 292 -16.27 -9.97 -20.24
N SER A 293 -16.76 -10.69 -21.25
CA SER A 293 -17.01 -12.14 -21.23
C SER A 293 -17.83 -12.69 -20.03
N HIS A 294 -18.76 -11.91 -19.47
CA HIS A 294 -19.49 -12.23 -18.22
C HIS A 294 -18.56 -12.51 -17.03
N SER A 295 -17.34 -11.97 -17.04
CA SER A 295 -16.31 -12.23 -16.03
C SER A 295 -16.05 -10.98 -15.20
N PRO A 296 -16.37 -10.99 -13.88
CA PRO A 296 -15.98 -9.91 -12.98
C PRO A 296 -14.46 -9.70 -12.94
N LEU A 297 -13.67 -10.77 -13.06
CA LEU A 297 -12.21 -10.68 -13.10
C LEU A 297 -11.73 -9.91 -14.34
N LEU A 298 -12.17 -10.32 -15.54
CA LEU A 298 -11.73 -9.65 -16.77
C LEU A 298 -12.28 -8.22 -16.84
N THR A 299 -13.49 -7.99 -16.36
CA THR A 299 -14.09 -6.65 -16.33
C THR A 299 -13.31 -5.70 -15.42
N ALA A 300 -12.89 -6.16 -14.24
CA ALA A 300 -12.07 -5.35 -13.33
C ALA A 300 -10.70 -5.00 -13.93
N ILE A 301 -10.03 -5.97 -14.54
CA ILE A 301 -8.73 -5.73 -15.20
C ILE A 301 -8.90 -4.81 -16.41
N ALA A 302 -10.00 -4.97 -17.16
CA ALA A 302 -10.32 -4.11 -18.29
C ALA A 302 -10.56 -2.66 -17.87
N LEU A 303 -11.28 -2.41 -16.76
CA LEU A 303 -11.49 -1.07 -16.23
C LEU A 303 -10.19 -0.37 -15.84
N ARG A 304 -9.24 -1.10 -15.26
CA ARG A 304 -7.89 -0.58 -15.00
C ARG A 304 -7.15 -0.24 -16.28
N ALA A 305 -7.30 -1.11 -17.29
CA ALA A 305 -6.67 -0.95 -18.59
C ALA A 305 -7.24 0.21 -19.42
N LEU A 306 -8.39 0.78 -19.05
CA LEU A 306 -8.99 1.90 -19.80
C LEU A 306 -8.26 3.23 -19.59
N TYR A 307 -7.53 3.40 -18.49
CA TYR A 307 -6.89 4.67 -18.18
C TYR A 307 -5.45 4.48 -17.71
N SER A 308 -4.53 5.24 -18.30
CA SER A 308 -3.14 5.35 -17.83
C SER A 308 -3.02 6.20 -16.56
N GLU A 309 -3.99 7.08 -16.31
CA GLU A 309 -4.10 7.97 -15.14
C GLU A 309 -5.53 7.91 -14.58
N THR A 310 -5.71 8.16 -13.29
CA THR A 310 -7.04 8.10 -12.66
C THR A 310 -7.96 9.19 -13.24
N PRO A 311 -9.15 8.84 -13.76
CA PRO A 311 -10.10 9.84 -14.27
C PRO A 311 -10.74 10.65 -13.14
N ALA A 312 -11.12 11.89 -13.42
CA ALA A 312 -11.82 12.74 -12.45
C ALA A 312 -13.34 12.59 -12.61
N LEU A 313 -13.91 11.57 -11.96
CA LEU A 313 -15.36 11.36 -11.91
C LEU A 313 -15.98 12.16 -10.77
N LEU A 314 -17.11 12.82 -11.01
CA LEU A 314 -17.79 13.59 -9.98
C LEU A 314 -18.48 12.64 -8.99
N ASP A 315 -18.35 12.94 -7.71
CA ASP A 315 -19.06 12.31 -6.59
C ASP A 315 -19.65 13.45 -5.76
N SER A 316 -20.91 13.77 -6.05
CA SER A 316 -21.59 14.96 -5.56
C SER A 316 -21.94 14.88 -4.07
N ASP A 317 -22.23 13.68 -3.55
CA ASP A 317 -22.59 13.46 -2.14
C ASP A 317 -21.46 12.87 -1.29
N GLN A 318 -20.32 12.56 -1.91
CA GLN A 318 -19.07 12.13 -1.30
C GLN A 318 -19.20 10.79 -0.58
N ASP A 319 -20.06 9.90 -1.08
CA ASP A 319 -20.22 8.56 -0.53
C ASP A 319 -19.25 7.52 -1.12
N GLY A 320 -18.41 7.95 -2.06
CA GLY A 320 -17.39 7.15 -2.73
C GLY A 320 -17.85 6.53 -4.04
N LEU A 321 -19.09 6.77 -4.49
CA LEU A 321 -19.63 6.30 -5.75
C LEU A 321 -19.89 7.47 -6.70
N PRO A 322 -19.28 7.49 -7.91
CA PRO A 322 -19.50 8.62 -8.82
C PRO A 322 -20.93 8.73 -9.36
N ASP A 323 -21.38 9.96 -9.62
CA ASP A 323 -22.72 10.32 -10.10
C ASP A 323 -23.11 9.50 -11.35
N ILE A 324 -22.19 9.33 -12.30
CA ILE A 324 -22.44 8.55 -13.52
C ILE A 324 -22.67 7.07 -13.25
N VAL A 325 -22.08 6.51 -12.19
CA VAL A 325 -22.23 5.11 -11.78
C VAL A 325 -23.55 4.93 -11.04
N GLU A 326 -23.88 5.84 -10.15
CA GLU A 326 -25.17 5.87 -9.44
C GLU A 326 -26.35 5.89 -10.40
N ASN A 327 -26.27 6.72 -11.44
CA ASN A 327 -27.27 6.76 -12.52
C ASN A 327 -27.45 5.40 -13.23
N LYS A 328 -26.40 4.56 -13.34
CA LYS A 328 -26.52 3.20 -13.89
C LYS A 328 -27.15 2.22 -12.90
N LEU A 329 -27.01 2.47 -11.61
CA LEU A 329 -27.48 1.62 -10.52
C LEU A 329 -28.87 2.03 -10.01
N GLY A 330 -29.40 3.17 -10.46
CA GLY A 330 -30.70 3.68 -10.00
C GLY A 330 -30.64 4.32 -8.61
N LEU A 331 -29.45 4.79 -8.22
CA LEU A 331 -29.17 5.53 -7.00
C LEU A 331 -29.35 7.05 -7.23
N ASN A 332 -29.33 7.85 -6.18
CA ASN A 332 -29.52 9.30 -6.27
C ASN A 332 -28.20 10.05 -6.03
N PRO A 333 -27.62 10.71 -7.06
CA PRO A 333 -26.33 11.41 -6.96
C PRO A 333 -26.23 12.60 -6.01
N GLN A 334 -27.21 12.82 -5.15
CA GLN A 334 -27.22 13.92 -4.20
C GLN A 334 -27.48 13.41 -2.78
N LEU A 335 -27.55 12.09 -2.58
CA LEU A 335 -27.90 11.44 -1.34
C LEU A 335 -27.02 10.20 -1.14
N ALA A 336 -26.12 10.25 -0.16
CA ALA A 336 -25.23 9.14 0.17
C ALA A 336 -25.99 7.82 0.40
N ASP A 337 -26.08 7.00 -0.65
CA ASP A 337 -26.97 5.85 -0.72
C ASP A 337 -26.36 4.57 -1.33
N SER A 338 -25.05 4.56 -1.57
CA SER A 338 -24.28 3.39 -2.04
C SER A 338 -24.42 2.14 -1.16
N GLN A 339 -24.78 2.28 0.12
CA GLN A 339 -25.11 1.14 0.99
C GLN A 339 -26.28 0.31 0.48
N LYS A 340 -27.20 0.85 -0.34
CA LYS A 340 -28.31 0.10 -0.95
C LYS A 340 -27.81 -1.03 -1.86
N LEU A 341 -26.56 -0.96 -2.32
CA LEU A 341 -25.93 -2.00 -3.14
C LEU A 341 -25.51 -3.23 -2.34
N VAL A 342 -25.41 -3.12 -1.02
CA VAL A 342 -24.93 -4.21 -0.18
C VAL A 342 -26.01 -5.29 -0.02
N LYS A 343 -25.74 -6.45 -0.59
CA LYS A 343 -26.61 -7.63 -0.43
C LYS A 343 -26.69 -8.07 1.03
N GLY A 344 -27.92 -8.18 1.54
CA GLY A 344 -28.20 -8.76 2.85
C GLY A 344 -27.97 -7.84 4.05
N ASN A 345 -27.76 -6.53 3.85
CA ASN A 345 -27.62 -5.57 4.96
C ASN A 345 -28.95 -5.20 5.65
N GLY A 346 -30.10 -5.54 5.05
CA GLY A 346 -31.42 -5.22 5.61
C GLY A 346 -31.71 -3.71 5.74
N LEU A 347 -30.90 -2.86 5.09
CA LEU A 347 -31.05 -1.41 5.13
C LEU A 347 -32.11 -0.96 4.13
N ASN A 348 -33.12 -0.26 4.64
CA ASN A 348 -34.06 0.52 3.85
C ASN A 348 -33.83 2.01 4.18
N GLY A 349 -33.11 2.74 3.33
CA GLY A 349 -32.94 4.21 3.45
C GLY A 349 -31.48 4.73 3.33
N ASP A 350 -31.35 6.05 3.44
CA ASP A 350 -30.09 6.80 3.29
C ASP A 350 -29.39 6.91 4.66
N VAL A 351 -28.22 6.28 4.80
CA VAL A 351 -27.47 6.10 6.05
C VAL A 351 -26.05 6.66 5.86
N PRO A 352 -25.65 7.69 6.62
CA PRO A 352 -24.31 8.30 6.53
C PRO A 352 -23.14 7.32 6.77
N THR A 353 -22.00 7.56 6.11
CA THR A 353 -20.75 6.80 6.27
C THR A 353 -19.80 7.49 7.27
N LEU A 354 -19.04 6.70 8.05
CA LEU A 354 -17.94 7.15 8.90
C LEU A 354 -16.62 7.00 8.15
N PRO A 355 -15.66 7.94 8.34
CA PRO A 355 -14.29 7.75 7.86
C PRO A 355 -13.68 6.44 8.35
N ILE A 356 -12.77 5.87 7.57
CA ILE A 356 -12.02 4.69 7.99
C ILE A 356 -11.19 5.03 9.21
N GLN A 357 -11.27 4.19 10.23
CA GLN A 357 -10.45 4.32 11.43
C GLN A 357 -9.24 3.39 11.33
N HIS A 358 -8.07 3.91 11.70
CA HIS A 358 -6.84 3.13 11.83
C HIS A 358 -6.56 2.96 13.33
N ILE A 359 -6.48 1.71 13.79
CA ILE A 359 -6.40 1.35 15.20
C ILE A 359 -5.12 0.53 15.38
N SER A 360 -4.12 1.12 16.02
CA SER A 360 -2.89 0.45 16.40
C SER A 360 -3.07 -0.23 17.76
N VAL A 361 -2.78 -1.53 17.82
CA VAL A 361 -2.93 -2.39 18.99
C VAL A 361 -1.61 -3.09 19.26
N ILE A 362 -1.11 -2.99 20.49
CA ILE A 362 0.02 -3.79 20.94
C ILE A 362 -0.51 -5.12 21.49
N GLN A 363 0.08 -6.22 21.05
CA GLN A 363 -0.25 -7.55 21.55
C GLN A 363 -0.15 -7.59 23.08
N ASP A 364 -1.04 -8.35 23.72
CA ASP A 364 -1.11 -8.52 25.17
C ASP A 364 -1.40 -7.24 25.98
N HIS A 365 -1.69 -6.10 25.32
CA HIS A 365 -2.13 -4.86 25.96
C HIS A 365 -3.66 -4.69 25.89
N GLU A 366 -4.22 -4.01 26.90
CA GLU A 366 -5.65 -3.73 26.93
C GLU A 366 -6.01 -2.67 25.88
N VAL A 367 -6.93 -3.03 25.00
CA VAL A 367 -7.49 -2.15 23.98
C VAL A 367 -8.77 -1.53 24.51
N LYS A 368 -8.92 -0.22 24.29
CA LYS A 368 -10.18 0.50 24.45
C LYS A 368 -10.30 1.59 23.39
N HIS A 369 -10.94 1.27 22.27
CA HIS A 369 -11.07 2.19 21.13
C HIS A 369 -12.53 2.45 20.77
N HIS A 370 -12.96 3.71 20.74
CA HIS A 370 -14.32 4.07 20.36
C HIS A 370 -14.49 4.12 18.84
N LEU A 371 -15.41 3.33 18.30
CA LEU A 371 -15.74 3.30 16.88
C LEU A 371 -16.72 4.40 16.47
N ASN A 372 -17.47 4.96 17.40
CA ASN A 372 -18.37 6.08 17.16
C ASN A 372 -18.57 6.89 18.44
N HIS A 373 -18.49 8.21 18.36
CA HIS A 373 -18.67 9.11 19.50
C HIS A 373 -20.12 9.56 19.73
N GLN A 374 -21.10 9.11 18.93
CA GLN A 374 -22.49 9.61 18.98
C GLN A 374 -23.54 8.62 19.52
N HIS A 375 -23.19 7.76 20.49
CA HIS A 375 -24.11 6.85 21.19
C HIS A 375 -25.01 6.00 20.25
N GLY A 376 -24.51 4.83 19.86
CA GLY A 376 -25.28 3.78 19.18
C GLY A 376 -24.57 2.44 19.33
N GLU A 377 -25.33 1.35 19.30
CA GLU A 377 -24.77 0.00 19.37
C GLU A 377 -24.10 -0.35 18.05
N ILE A 378 -22.88 -0.90 18.13
CA ILE A 378 -22.15 -1.32 16.95
C ILE A 378 -22.48 -2.77 16.65
N GLN A 379 -22.86 -3.04 15.40
CA GLN A 379 -23.00 -4.40 14.86
C GLN A 379 -22.02 -4.60 13.72
N LEU A 380 -21.23 -5.67 13.79
CA LEU A 380 -20.35 -6.06 12.68
C LEU A 380 -21.17 -6.49 11.46
N ILE A 381 -20.82 -5.94 10.31
CA ILE A 381 -21.35 -6.31 8.99
C ILE A 381 -20.43 -7.34 8.33
N SER A 382 -19.11 -7.15 8.45
CA SER A 382 -18.08 -8.01 7.88
C SER A 382 -16.75 -7.85 8.62
N GLY A 383 -15.84 -8.79 8.40
CA GLY A 383 -14.56 -8.89 9.11
C GLY A 383 -14.71 -9.61 10.45
N VAL A 384 -13.56 -9.95 11.02
CA VAL A 384 -13.46 -10.59 12.34
C VAL A 384 -12.54 -9.73 13.18
N LEU A 385 -12.90 -9.53 14.44
CA LEU A 385 -12.01 -8.91 15.40
C LEU A 385 -10.87 -9.89 15.74
N PRO A 386 -9.66 -9.40 16.06
CA PRO A 386 -8.62 -10.24 16.62
C PRO A 386 -9.16 -11.06 17.80
N VAL A 387 -8.69 -12.31 17.93
CA VAL A 387 -9.14 -13.19 19.02
C VAL A 387 -8.87 -12.52 20.37
N GLY A 388 -9.92 -12.37 21.18
CA GLY A 388 -9.86 -11.73 22.49
C GLY A 388 -10.36 -10.28 22.50
N LEU A 389 -10.43 -9.62 21.33
CA LEU A 389 -11.15 -8.35 21.19
C LEU A 389 -12.64 -8.58 20.93
N LYS A 390 -13.47 -7.70 21.48
CA LYS A 390 -14.93 -7.70 21.28
C LYS A 390 -15.45 -6.28 21.24
N ILE A 391 -16.65 -6.11 20.69
CA ILE A 391 -17.37 -4.84 20.73
C ILE A 391 -18.29 -4.83 21.95
N ALA A 392 -18.20 -3.76 22.74
CA ALA A 392 -19.10 -3.46 23.84
C ALA A 392 -19.69 -2.05 23.65
N GLY A 393 -20.97 -1.98 23.27
CA GLY A 393 -21.61 -0.71 22.91
C GLY A 393 -21.01 -0.14 21.63
N ASP A 394 -20.30 0.99 21.76
CA ASP A 394 -19.58 1.67 20.66
C ASP A 394 -18.07 1.45 20.65
N THR A 395 -17.55 0.63 21.58
CA THR A 395 -16.12 0.51 21.85
C THR A 395 -15.60 -0.89 21.54
N ILE A 396 -14.45 -1.00 20.87
CA ILE A 396 -13.65 -2.23 20.83
C ILE A 396 -12.88 -2.32 22.14
N ILE A 397 -13.06 -3.43 22.86
CA ILE A 397 -12.39 -3.70 24.13
C ILE A 397 -11.79 -5.10 24.18
N GLY A 398 -10.79 -5.27 25.03
CA GLY A 398 -10.20 -6.57 25.36
C GLY A 398 -8.69 -6.61 25.18
N THR A 399 -8.13 -7.81 25.17
CA THR A 399 -6.71 -8.08 24.90
C THR A 399 -6.63 -9.14 23.80
N THR A 400 -5.58 -9.09 22.98
CA THR A 400 -5.36 -10.09 21.91
C THR A 400 -3.92 -10.58 21.94
N GLN A 401 -3.75 -11.87 21.66
CA GLN A 401 -2.43 -12.51 21.52
C GLN A 401 -2.06 -12.77 20.06
N THR A 402 -2.99 -12.51 19.14
CA THR A 402 -2.81 -12.83 17.72
C THR A 402 -2.46 -11.55 16.98
N THR A 403 -1.18 -11.41 16.64
CA THR A 403 -0.69 -10.36 15.76
C THR A 403 -1.31 -10.49 14.37
N GLY A 404 -1.26 -9.39 13.60
CA GLY A 404 -1.78 -9.32 12.24
C GLY A 404 -2.70 -8.13 12.03
N GLN A 405 -3.15 -7.99 10.80
CA GLN A 405 -4.02 -6.90 10.38
C GLN A 405 -5.44 -7.40 10.15
N TYR A 406 -6.41 -6.67 10.70
CA TYR A 406 -7.82 -7.01 10.68
C TYR A 406 -8.62 -5.80 10.22
N LEU A 407 -9.35 -5.92 9.11
CA LEU A 407 -10.29 -4.88 8.72
C LEU A 407 -11.71 -5.36 9.01
N ILE A 408 -12.45 -4.53 9.73
CA ILE A 408 -13.86 -4.74 10.03
C ILE A 408 -14.71 -3.67 9.35
N SER A 409 -15.93 -4.05 8.98
CA SER A 409 -16.99 -3.10 8.62
C SER A 409 -18.14 -3.27 9.59
N PHE A 410 -18.73 -2.16 10.02
CA PHE A 410 -19.76 -2.16 11.05
C PHE A 410 -20.87 -1.15 10.75
N GLN A 411 -22.03 -1.37 11.36
CA GLN A 411 -23.13 -0.42 11.39
C GLN A 411 -23.36 0.08 12.81
N VAL A 412 -23.72 1.35 12.91
CA VAL A 412 -24.15 2.01 14.14
C VAL A 412 -25.66 1.96 14.20
N ILE A 413 -26.21 1.34 15.23
CA ILE A 413 -27.65 1.21 15.47
C ILE A 413 -28.07 2.10 16.63
N HIS A 414 -29.06 2.95 16.41
CA HIS A 414 -29.69 3.73 17.46
C HIS A 414 -31.20 3.52 17.41
N GLN A 415 -31.79 3.09 18.53
CA GLN A 415 -33.22 2.80 18.64
C GLN A 415 -33.76 1.84 17.54
N GLY A 416 -32.97 0.80 17.22
CA GLY A 416 -33.33 -0.20 16.22
C GLY A 416 -33.24 0.26 14.76
N LYS A 417 -32.72 1.47 14.50
CA LYS A 417 -32.42 1.96 13.15
C LYS A 417 -30.92 2.09 12.97
N VAL A 418 -30.45 1.71 11.79
CA VAL A 418 -29.06 1.98 11.40
C VAL A 418 -28.95 3.47 11.08
N ILE A 419 -28.04 4.14 11.79
CA ILE A 419 -27.82 5.59 11.68
C ILE A 419 -26.50 5.94 11.01
N LYS A 420 -25.51 5.03 11.01
CA LYS A 420 -24.25 5.18 10.29
C LYS A 420 -23.65 3.81 9.92
N VAL A 421 -22.73 3.79 8.96
CA VAL A 421 -21.87 2.64 8.66
C VAL A 421 -20.41 3.08 8.68
N GLY A 422 -19.49 2.22 9.10
CA GLY A 422 -18.07 2.54 9.19
C GLY A 422 -17.18 1.34 8.91
N SER A 423 -15.90 1.60 8.72
CA SER A 423 -14.87 0.56 8.64
C SER A 423 -13.70 0.92 9.55
N ALA A 424 -13.03 -0.09 10.11
CA ALA A 424 -11.87 0.09 10.96
C ALA A 424 -10.78 -0.95 10.65
N SER A 425 -9.57 -0.49 10.36
CA SER A 425 -8.37 -1.31 10.22
C SER A 425 -7.68 -1.39 11.58
N ILE A 426 -7.53 -2.60 12.10
CA ILE A 426 -6.93 -2.91 13.39
C ILE A 426 -5.61 -3.61 13.11
N TYR A 427 -4.51 -3.02 13.55
CA TYR A 427 -3.17 -3.55 13.40
C TYR A 427 -2.69 -4.05 14.76
N VAL A 428 -2.61 -5.37 14.93
CA VAL A 428 -2.09 -5.99 16.16
C VAL A 428 -0.63 -6.33 15.96
N MET A 429 0.24 -5.69 16.73
CA MET A 429 1.69 -5.70 16.55
C MET A 429 2.36 -6.48 17.68
N ASP A 430 3.40 -7.25 17.35
CA ASP A 430 4.30 -7.83 18.37
C ASP A 430 4.99 -6.66 19.09
N PRO A 431 4.99 -6.61 20.44
CA PRO A 431 5.53 -5.47 21.18
C PRO A 431 7.01 -5.21 20.89
N ASN A 432 7.76 -6.24 20.50
CA ASN A 432 9.20 -6.16 20.26
C ASN A 432 9.56 -6.10 18.77
N SER A 433 8.58 -6.11 17.87
CA SER A 433 8.85 -5.95 16.44
C SER A 433 9.17 -4.50 16.15
N ASP A 434 10.26 -4.28 15.42
CA ASP A 434 10.56 -3.03 14.72
C ASP A 434 10.00 -3.19 13.31
N ILE A 435 8.93 -2.45 13.01
CA ILE A 435 8.05 -2.76 11.87
C ILE A 435 8.53 -2.08 10.60
N ASP A 436 9.01 -0.85 10.70
CA ASP A 436 9.55 -0.06 9.61
C ASP A 436 11.09 -0.01 9.59
N ASN A 437 11.75 -0.70 10.53
CA ASN A 437 13.20 -0.87 10.63
C ASN A 437 13.93 0.44 10.89
N ASP A 438 13.39 1.27 11.77
CA ASP A 438 14.02 2.51 12.23
C ASP A 438 14.79 2.36 13.56
N GLY A 439 14.72 1.19 14.19
CA GLY A 439 15.37 0.89 15.46
C GLY A 439 14.48 1.06 16.69
N LEU A 440 13.22 1.50 16.53
CA LEU A 440 12.21 1.54 17.58
C LEU A 440 11.31 0.30 17.50
N THR A 441 10.91 -0.23 18.66
CA THR A 441 9.94 -1.34 18.69
C THR A 441 8.52 -0.78 18.76
N ALA A 442 7.55 -1.53 18.25
CA ALA A 442 6.14 -1.13 18.24
C ALA A 442 5.63 -0.73 19.63
N SER A 443 6.11 -1.36 20.71
CA SER A 443 5.73 -0.97 22.08
C SER A 443 6.26 0.40 22.49
N ILE A 444 7.48 0.74 22.08
CA ILE A 444 8.09 2.06 22.31
C ILE A 444 7.33 3.10 21.49
N GLU A 445 7.11 2.84 20.21
CA GLU A 445 6.42 3.78 19.34
C GLU A 445 4.99 4.05 19.81
N HIS A 446 4.27 3.01 20.23
CA HIS A 446 2.95 3.17 20.82
C HIS A 446 2.97 4.01 22.10
N LEU A 447 3.98 3.83 22.96
CA LEU A 447 4.13 4.60 24.20
C LEU A 447 4.38 6.08 23.91
N HIS A 448 5.18 6.39 22.90
CA HIS A 448 5.54 7.76 22.52
C HIS A 448 4.58 8.39 21.49
N GLY A 449 3.60 7.62 21.00
CA GLY A 449 2.65 8.06 19.99
C GLY A 449 3.33 8.40 18.65
N LEU A 450 4.28 7.55 18.26
CA LEU A 450 4.92 7.49 16.95
C LEU A 450 4.13 6.52 16.05
N ASP A 451 4.41 6.56 14.75
CA ASP A 451 3.75 5.73 13.75
C ASP A 451 4.64 4.53 13.36
N PRO A 452 4.31 3.29 13.78
CA PRO A 452 5.09 2.08 13.52
C PRO A 452 5.22 1.67 12.05
N PHE A 453 4.76 2.49 11.13
CA PHE A 453 4.86 2.28 9.69
C PHE A 453 5.62 3.42 8.99
N ASN A 454 6.21 4.33 9.74
CA ASN A 454 6.88 5.51 9.24
C ASN A 454 8.30 5.64 9.80
N GLN A 455 9.23 4.94 9.13
CA GLN A 455 10.65 4.91 9.46
C GLN A 455 11.31 6.29 9.70
N LYS A 456 10.71 7.35 9.17
CA LYS A 456 11.26 8.71 9.27
C LYS A 456 10.93 9.40 10.59
N ASP A 457 9.96 8.93 11.36
CA ASP A 457 9.60 9.62 12.60
C ASP A 457 10.58 9.39 13.75
N ALA A 458 11.27 8.24 13.78
CA ALA A 458 12.47 8.04 14.59
C ALA A 458 13.57 9.10 14.35
N ASP A 459 13.69 9.57 13.11
CA ASP A 459 14.66 10.61 12.72
C ASP A 459 14.13 12.04 12.95
N LEU A 460 12.86 12.21 13.32
CA LEU A 460 12.30 13.53 13.59
C LEU A 460 12.83 14.09 14.91
N ASP A 461 13.06 15.39 14.89
CA ASP A 461 13.29 16.22 16.07
C ASP A 461 11.96 16.91 16.38
N HIS A 462 11.25 16.39 17.38
CA HIS A 462 9.85 16.71 17.61
C HIS A 462 9.65 17.98 18.44
N ASP A 463 10.63 18.35 19.27
CA ASP A 463 10.65 19.57 20.07
C ASP A 463 11.67 20.61 19.59
N GLY A 464 12.51 20.28 18.61
CA GLY A 464 13.38 21.22 17.92
C GLY A 464 14.72 21.44 18.62
N ASP A 465 15.15 20.53 19.50
CA ASP A 465 16.39 20.64 20.27
C ASP A 465 17.63 20.11 19.52
N GLY A 466 17.43 19.57 18.32
CA GLY A 466 18.49 19.05 17.45
C GLY A 466 18.86 17.59 17.71
N ILE A 467 18.19 16.90 18.63
CA ILE A 467 18.32 15.46 18.86
C ILE A 467 17.16 14.73 18.16
N SER A 468 17.43 13.58 17.54
CA SER A 468 16.36 12.78 16.94
C SER A 468 15.62 11.97 18.00
N THR A 469 14.32 11.76 17.76
CA THR A 469 13.42 10.97 18.60
C THR A 469 14.02 9.61 18.99
N LEU A 470 14.67 8.91 18.05
CA LEU A 470 15.36 7.65 18.31
C LEU A 470 16.47 7.79 19.36
N ASN A 471 17.34 8.79 19.20
CA ASN A 471 18.44 9.00 20.13
C ASN A 471 17.93 9.41 21.50
N GLU A 472 16.87 10.21 21.54
CA GLU A 472 16.26 10.62 22.79
C GLU A 472 15.69 9.44 23.56
N ILE A 473 14.90 8.59 22.89
CA ILE A 473 14.34 7.38 23.48
C ILE A 473 15.45 6.42 23.96
N LEU A 474 16.50 6.22 23.16
CA LEU A 474 17.63 5.36 23.55
C LEU A 474 18.42 5.91 24.75
N ASN A 475 18.49 7.23 24.89
CA ASN A 475 19.15 7.92 26.00
C ASN A 475 18.22 8.16 27.20
N GLY A 476 16.93 7.81 27.09
CA GLY A 476 15.93 8.00 28.12
C GLY A 476 15.49 9.44 28.32
N THR A 477 15.71 10.32 27.34
CA THR A 477 15.17 11.69 27.30
C THR A 477 13.76 11.70 26.70
N ASN A 478 13.09 12.86 26.71
CA ASN A 478 11.68 12.97 26.31
C ASN A 478 11.55 13.60 24.91
N PRO A 479 11.14 12.85 23.87
CA PRO A 479 11.08 13.33 22.48
C PRO A 479 10.11 14.46 22.17
N ARG A 480 9.44 15.02 23.18
CA ARG A 480 8.44 16.07 23.02
C ARG A 480 8.56 17.11 24.13
N GLY A 481 9.72 17.19 24.77
CA GLY A 481 9.92 17.95 25.99
C GLY A 481 11.06 18.94 25.84
N GLU A 482 10.72 20.23 25.69
CA GLU A 482 11.68 21.32 25.86
C GLU A 482 12.38 21.16 27.24
N GLY A 483 13.66 20.76 27.24
CA GLY A 483 14.43 20.62 28.48
C GLY A 483 15.67 19.73 28.47
N THR A 484 16.13 19.22 27.32
CA THR A 484 17.33 18.34 27.25
C THR A 484 18.47 18.88 26.41
N LEU A 485 18.33 20.08 25.86
CA LEU A 485 19.43 20.82 25.26
C LEU A 485 20.45 21.19 26.35
N ASP A 486 21.71 20.79 26.17
CA ASP A 486 22.89 21.20 26.93
C ASP A 486 23.85 21.83 25.90
N SER A 487 23.71 23.13 25.71
CA SER A 487 24.26 23.89 24.60
C SER A 487 25.79 24.04 24.69
N ASP A 488 26.39 23.86 25.86
CA ASP A 488 27.84 23.96 26.07
C ASP A 488 28.53 22.67 26.57
N ASN A 489 27.74 21.60 26.76
CA ASN A 489 28.15 20.23 27.11
C ASN A 489 28.86 20.14 28.47
N ASP A 490 28.35 20.84 29.47
CA ASP A 490 28.91 20.88 30.81
C ASP A 490 28.21 19.94 31.82
N LEU A 491 27.18 19.22 31.34
CA LEU A 491 26.31 18.30 32.08
C LEU A 491 25.21 18.98 32.90
N LEU A 492 24.94 20.27 32.67
CA LEU A 492 23.76 21.01 33.13
C LEU A 492 22.92 21.40 31.91
N VAL A 493 21.63 21.06 31.87
CA VAL A 493 20.80 21.37 30.69
C VAL A 493 20.37 22.84 30.69
N ASP A 494 20.22 23.45 29.50
CA ASP A 494 19.86 24.88 29.28
C ASP A 494 18.66 25.33 30.12
N ALA A 495 17.68 24.44 30.31
CA ALA A 495 16.47 24.72 31.10
C ALA A 495 16.70 24.69 32.63
N GLU A 496 17.73 23.99 33.10
CA GLU A 496 18.23 24.04 34.48
C GLU A 496 19.15 25.25 34.66
N GLU A 497 19.96 25.55 33.66
CA GLU A 497 20.82 26.72 33.63
C GLU A 497 20.03 28.03 33.65
N GLU A 498 18.93 28.13 32.89
CA GLU A 498 18.02 29.28 32.96
C GLU A 498 17.43 29.46 34.37
N LYS A 499 17.13 28.35 35.07
CA LYS A 499 16.60 28.39 36.45
C LYS A 499 17.66 28.78 37.47
N LEU A 500 18.91 28.35 37.27
CA LEU A 500 20.05 28.69 38.12
C LEU A 500 20.64 30.07 37.76
N GLY A 501 20.32 30.56 36.58
CA GLY A 501 20.81 31.80 35.98
C GLY A 501 22.28 31.72 35.56
N THR A 502 22.73 30.54 35.15
CA THR A 502 23.99 30.32 34.40
C THR A 502 23.78 30.60 32.91
N ASP A 503 24.86 30.62 32.13
CA ASP A 503 24.85 30.92 30.69
C ASP A 503 24.91 29.62 29.88
N PRO A 504 23.83 29.21 29.18
CA PRO A 504 23.78 27.93 28.48
C PRO A 504 24.80 27.72 27.36
N SER A 505 25.53 28.76 27.00
CA SER A 505 26.55 28.70 25.95
C SER A 505 27.97 28.77 26.50
N ASN A 506 28.13 28.70 27.81
CA ASN A 506 29.39 28.87 28.50
C ASN A 506 29.52 27.89 29.68
N PRO A 507 30.33 26.82 29.54
CA PRO A 507 30.34 25.68 30.46
C PRO A 507 30.94 26.00 31.84
N ASP A 508 31.30 27.27 32.10
CA ASP A 508 31.89 27.82 33.33
C ASP A 508 31.46 29.31 33.42
N THR A 509 30.28 29.56 33.99
CA THR A 509 29.61 30.87 33.99
C THR A 509 30.41 31.93 34.74
N ASP A 510 31.04 31.55 35.86
CA ASP A 510 31.73 32.50 36.75
C ASP A 510 33.26 32.55 36.58
N ARG A 511 33.78 31.69 35.70
CA ARG A 511 35.17 31.65 35.21
C ARG A 511 36.17 31.32 36.30
N ASP A 512 35.83 30.36 37.15
CA ASP A 512 36.71 29.86 38.20
C ASP A 512 37.45 28.56 37.85
N LEU A 513 37.23 28.05 36.62
CA LEU A 513 37.80 26.83 36.03
C LEU A 513 37.14 25.52 36.46
N VAL A 514 35.93 25.57 37.04
CA VAL A 514 35.06 24.40 37.26
C VAL A 514 33.81 24.57 36.41
N ASN A 515 33.28 23.48 35.85
CA ASN A 515 32.08 23.57 35.03
C ASN A 515 30.81 23.73 35.88
N ASP A 516 29.81 24.45 35.39
CA ASP A 516 28.57 24.75 36.13
C ASP A 516 27.84 23.45 36.54
N GLY A 517 27.77 22.47 35.63
CA GLY A 517 27.21 21.14 35.90
C GLY A 517 27.97 20.33 36.96
N GLU A 518 29.30 20.44 37.02
CA GLU A 518 30.11 19.81 38.06
C GLU A 518 29.89 20.46 39.43
N GLU A 519 29.74 21.79 39.46
CA GLU A 519 29.45 22.52 40.68
C GLU A 519 28.07 22.17 41.25
N VAL A 520 27.04 22.10 40.40
CA VAL A 520 25.70 21.68 40.81
C VAL A 520 25.71 20.25 41.35
N ALA A 521 26.42 19.32 40.70
CA ALA A 521 26.55 17.94 41.16
C ALA A 521 27.24 17.83 42.54
N LEU A 522 28.15 18.75 42.84
CA LEU A 522 28.83 18.86 44.13
C LEU A 522 28.09 19.74 45.16
N GLY A 523 26.92 20.29 44.80
CA GLY A 523 26.12 21.18 45.64
C GLY A 523 26.75 22.56 45.89
N ARG A 524 27.62 23.00 44.98
CA ARG A 524 28.25 24.34 44.94
C ARG A 524 27.41 25.30 44.09
N ASN A 525 27.81 26.56 44.03
CA ASN A 525 27.05 27.61 43.35
C ASN A 525 27.77 28.08 42.08
N PRO A 526 27.25 27.76 40.88
CA PRO A 526 27.92 27.98 39.59
C PRO A 526 27.96 29.45 39.11
N ARG A 527 27.80 30.39 40.04
CA ARG A 527 27.71 31.83 39.76
C ARG A 527 28.61 32.64 40.68
N VAL A 528 29.37 31.96 41.52
CA VAL A 528 30.23 32.57 42.52
C VAL A 528 31.61 32.01 42.31
N ASN A 529 32.46 32.83 41.69
CA ASN A 529 33.85 32.48 41.48
C ASN A 529 34.52 32.07 42.80
N GLU A 530 34.72 30.77 42.97
CA GLU A 530 35.31 30.16 44.14
C GLU A 530 36.73 29.69 43.80
N PRO A 531 37.76 29.99 44.61
CA PRO A 531 39.13 29.62 44.25
C PRO A 531 39.27 28.10 44.16
N ALA A 532 39.61 27.59 42.96
CA ALA A 532 39.81 26.18 42.66
C ALA A 532 40.62 25.46 43.76
N VAL A 533 39.99 24.51 44.46
CA VAL A 533 40.69 23.62 45.38
C VAL A 533 41.46 22.60 44.56
N LEU A 534 42.73 22.89 44.31
CA LEU A 534 43.65 21.98 43.63
C LEU A 534 43.85 20.72 44.49
N ILE A 535 43.12 19.63 44.20
CA ILE A 535 43.40 18.32 44.81
C ILE A 535 44.68 17.77 44.16
N ILE A 536 45.83 18.09 44.77
CA ILE A 536 47.10 17.42 44.47
C ILE A 536 47.04 15.99 45.03
N ASN A 537 46.80 15.02 44.14
CA ASN A 537 47.02 13.60 44.43
C ASN A 537 48.50 13.38 44.75
N SER A 538 48.82 13.34 46.04
CA SER A 538 50.18 13.22 46.58
C SER A 538 50.70 11.79 46.44
N SER A 539 51.34 11.50 45.32
CA SER A 539 52.20 10.32 45.14
C SER A 539 53.62 10.75 44.75
N LEU A 540 54.31 11.46 45.63
CA LEU A 540 55.77 11.59 45.58
C LEU A 540 56.34 11.49 47.00
N ILE A 541 56.74 10.28 47.38
CA ILE A 541 57.67 10.05 48.48
C ILE A 541 59.07 10.31 47.93
N LEU A 542 59.74 11.37 48.37
CA LEU A 542 61.21 11.45 48.27
C LEU A 542 61.81 10.84 49.55
N PRO A 543 62.81 9.95 49.45
CA PRO A 543 63.57 9.57 50.63
C PRO A 543 64.66 10.61 50.88
N VAL A 544 64.95 10.89 52.15
CA VAL A 544 66.23 11.48 52.56
C VAL A 544 66.98 10.43 53.37
N MET A 545 68.07 9.92 52.79
CA MET A 545 69.40 10.05 53.37
C MET A 545 70.42 10.20 52.26
#